data_AF-A0AA51FP37-F1
#
_entry.id   AF-A0AA51FP37-F1
#
_cell.length_a   1.000
_cell.length_b   1.000
_cell.length_c   1.000
_cell.angle_alpha   90.00
_cell.angle_beta   90.00
_cell.angle_gamma   90.00
#
_symmetry.space_group_name_H-M   'P 1'
#
loop_
_entity.id
_entity.type
_entity.pdbx_description
1 polymer ?
#
loop_
_entity_poly.entity_id
_entity_poly.type
_entity_poly.pdbx_seq_one_letter_code
_entity_poly.pdbx_strand_id
1 'polypeptide(L)' 'RTKRMRTSFKHHQLRTMKSYFAINHNPDAKDLKQLSQKTGLPKRVLQ' A
#
# COMPACT_ATOMS: atom_id res chain seq x y z
N ARG A 1 5.03 9.09 22.54
CA ARG A 1 4.96 8.28 21.29
C ARG A 1 3.49 8.12 20.91
N THR A 2 3.00 8.79 19.87
CA THR A 2 1.58 8.73 19.48
C THR A 2 1.20 7.32 19.01
N LYS A 3 0.14 6.75 19.58
CA LYS A 3 -0.33 5.40 19.23
C LYS A 3 -0.75 5.39 17.76
N ARG A 4 -0.23 4.45 16.97
CA ARG A 4 -0.62 4.31 15.55
C ARG A 4 -2.00 3.68 15.49
N MET A 5 -2.91 4.33 14.78
CA MET A 5 -4.21 3.75 14.48
C MET A 5 -4.05 2.59 13.51
N ARG A 6 -4.71 1.47 13.79
CA ARG A 6 -4.73 0.31 12.90
C ARG A 6 -5.40 0.73 11.59
N THR A 7 -4.71 0.51 10.48
CA THR A 7 -5.29 0.76 9.15
C THR A 7 -6.07 -0.48 8.74
N SER A 8 -7.35 -0.31 8.41
CA SER A 8 -8.17 -1.39 7.84
C SER A 8 -8.18 -1.26 6.32
N PHE A 9 -7.94 -2.38 5.64
CA PHE A 9 -7.88 -2.40 4.19
C PHE A 9 -9.26 -2.72 3.60
N LYS A 10 -9.69 -1.92 2.63
CA LYS A 10 -10.87 -2.20 1.81
C LYS A 10 -10.54 -3.27 0.76
N HIS A 11 -11.56 -4.00 0.30
CA HIS A 11 -11.40 -5.04 -0.73
C HIS A 11 -10.65 -4.57 -1.99
N HIS A 12 -10.93 -3.36 -2.48
CA HIS A 12 -10.23 -2.84 -3.65
C HIS A 12 -8.73 -2.64 -3.40
N GLN A 13 -8.34 -2.16 -2.21
CA GLN A 13 -6.94 -1.96 -1.83
C GLN A 13 -6.20 -3.29 -1.80
N LEU A 14 -6.81 -4.32 -1.19
CA LEU A 14 -6.24 -5.67 -1.16
C LEU A 14 -6.05 -6.25 -2.56
N ARG A 15 -7.03 -6.09 -3.45
CA ARG A 15 -6.90 -6.55 -4.85
C ARG A 15 -5.77 -5.82 -5.59
N THR A 16 -5.69 -4.49 -5.45
CA THR A 16 -4.61 -3.70 -6.05
C THR A 16 -3.25 -4.12 -5.54
N MET A 17 -3.09 -4.32 -4.22
CA MET A 17 -1.81 -4.75 -3.65
C MET A 17 -1.42 -6.15 -4.10
N LYS A 18 -2.34 -7.12 -4.05
CA LYS A 18 -2.08 -8.50 -4.50
C LYS A 18 -1.68 -8.56 -5.98
N SER A 19 -2.43 -7.87 -6.84
CA SER A 19 -2.12 -7.80 -8.27
C SER A 19 -0.78 -7.15 -8.55
N TYR A 20 -0.42 -6.12 -7.77
CA TYR A 20 0.86 -5.43 -7.93
C TYR A 20 2.03 -6.33 -7.52
N PHE A 21 1.95 -6.95 -6.34
CA PHE A 21 3.03 -7.81 -5.83
C PHE A 21 3.24 -9.06 -6.69
N ALA A 22 2.20 -9.55 -7.37
CA ALA A 22 2.36 -10.64 -8.33
C ALA A 22 3.25 -10.28 -9.55
N ILE A 23 3.39 -8.99 -9.86
CA ILE A 23 4.19 -8.49 -10.99
C ILE A 23 5.54 -7.98 -10.50
N ASN A 24 5.55 -7.23 -9.40
CA ASN A 24 6.74 -6.64 -8.83
C ASN A 24 6.81 -6.95 -7.33
N HIS A 25 7.63 -7.94 -6.98
CA HIS A 25 7.85 -8.37 -5.60
C HIS A 25 8.60 -7.34 -4.76
N ASN A 26 9.37 -6.43 -5.39
CA ASN A 26 10.24 -5.46 -4.72
C ASN A 26 9.91 -4.02 -5.17
N PRO A 27 8.74 -3.48 -4.77
CA PRO A 27 8.36 -2.10 -5.10
C PRO A 27 9.38 -1.10 -4.55
N ASP A 28 9.83 -0.20 -5.42
CA ASP A 28 10.73 0.89 -5.04
C ASP A 28 9.96 2.09 -4.44
N ALA A 29 10.67 3.19 -4.17
CA ALA A 29 10.06 4.39 -3.61
C ALA A 29 9.00 5.05 -4.53
N LYS A 30 9.12 4.89 -5.85
CA LYS A 30 8.21 5.42 -6.87
C LYS A 30 6.97 4.54 -6.97
N ASP A 31 7.14 3.23 -6.92
CA ASP A 31 6.09 2.23 -6.91
C ASP A 31 5.20 2.37 -5.67
N LEU A 32 5.81 2.51 -4.49
CA LEU A 32 5.09 2.75 -3.25
C LEU A 32 4.31 4.08 -3.30
N LYS A 33 4.83 5.10 -3.99
CA LYS A 33 4.10 6.37 -4.20
C LYS A 33 2.88 6.17 -5.11
N GLN A 34 3.02 5.39 -6.18
CA GLN A 34 1.89 5.07 -7.06
C GLN A 34 0.84 4.21 -6.36
N LEU A 35 1.27 3.19 -5.60
CA LEU A 35 0.36 2.36 -4.80
C LEU A 35 -0.35 3.18 -3.74
N SER A 36 0.34 4.13 -3.11
CA SER A 36 -0.23 5.06 -2.14
C SER A 36 -1.32 5.92 -2.77
N GLN A 37 -1.09 6.46 -3.97
CA GLN A 37 -2.12 7.20 -4.72
C GLN A 37 -3.29 6.32 -5.16
N LYS A 38 -3.03 5.11 -5.66
CA LYS A 38 -4.08 4.18 -6.14
C LYS A 38 -4.95 3.64 -5.01
N THR A 39 -4.37 3.38 -3.84
CA THR A 39 -5.09 2.80 -2.68
C THR A 39 -5.58 3.86 -1.71
N GLY A 40 -5.09 5.10 -1.81
CA GLY A 40 -5.34 6.16 -0.82
C GLY A 40 -4.69 5.90 0.54
N LEU A 41 -3.80 4.91 0.64
CA LEU A 41 -3.10 4.56 1.88
C LEU A 41 -1.78 5.32 1.97
N PRO A 42 -1.37 5.78 3.15
CA PRO A 42 -0.08 6.45 3.30
C PRO A 42 1.06 5.46 3.05
N LYS A 43 2.16 5.93 2.44
CA LYS A 43 3.35 5.11 2.11
C LYS A 43 3.82 4.22 3.26
N ARG A 44 3.77 4.71 4.50
CA ARG A 44 4.15 3.96 5.72
C ARG A 44 3.32 2.69 6.00
N VAL A 45 2.13 2.57 5.42
CA VAL A 45 1.27 1.39 5.53
C VAL A 45 1.61 0.36 4.45
N LEU A 46 2.26 0.80 3.38
CA LEU A 46 2.68 -0.02 2.23
C LEU A 46 4.15 -0.45 2.33
N GLN A 47 4.91 0.13 3.26
CA GLN A 47 6.33 -0.13 3.54
C GLN A 47 6.47 -1.15 4.68
#